data_AF-A0A955KRP7-F1
#
_entry.id   AF-A0A955KRP7-F1
#
_cell.length_a   1.000
_cell.length_b   1.000
_cell.length_c   1.000
_cell.angle_alpha   90.00
_cell.angle_beta   90.00
_cell.angle_gamma   90.00
#
_symmetry.space_group_name_H-M   'P 1'
#
loop_
_entity.id
_entity.type
_entity.pdbx_description
1 polymer ?
#
loop_
_entity_poly.entity_id
_entity_poly.type
_entity_poly.pdbx_seq_one_letter_code
_entity_poly.pdbx_strand_id
1 'polypeptide(L)'
;MKNRQQNLVDLISQAKSAEENGSYFSAAIYYKDALELADKLQDSKSIKLCKNKVVEMNKKSIESGNDFKEHEFQYQLTDEQHKSLVAFLDGILKIKDINKILKIIGQHSDFMPKVRDVQALSEKNMPLTYQFATLTSVSDAGHALRGGSIAGYSWFIQMYDLSQKQIYQLSLGRLMHMLLHSDSTGENLTIEKLTNYFSESKLFTSDQRKIVLVGLNRYLEKDYVSAMHILVPQFESLFLNIAQGFGIQIVSLDKKRDIATRTTTLSEYHLDSDEFKNIFGEDFCQQIKFILFEPMGYKIRHKVAHGEIKVSECNFANTTLILYLYLVLLARIKVKSQKNT
;
A
#
# COMPACT_ATOMS: atom_id res chain seq x y z
N MET A 1 -11.17 -26.79 31.28
CA MET A 1 -12.27 -26.66 30.29
C MET A 1 -13.46 -25.89 30.87
N LYS A 2 -14.08 -26.30 31.99
CA LYS A 2 -15.20 -25.56 32.62
C LYS A 2 -14.96 -24.05 32.83
N ASN A 3 -13.78 -23.66 33.34
CA ASN A 3 -13.45 -22.25 33.57
C ASN A 3 -13.37 -21.42 32.27
N ARG A 4 -12.87 -22.02 31.18
CA ARG A 4 -12.79 -21.32 29.87
C ARG A 4 -14.16 -21.13 29.24
N GLN A 5 -15.07 -22.07 29.46
CA GLN A 5 -16.42 -22.00 28.92
C GLN A 5 -17.26 -20.96 29.67
N GLN A 6 -17.07 -20.85 30.99
CA GLN A 6 -17.66 -19.77 31.79
C GLN A 6 -17.13 -18.40 31.34
N ASN A 7 -15.81 -18.25 31.19
CA ASN A 7 -15.21 -16.99 30.72
C ASN A 7 -15.73 -16.57 29.33
N LEU A 8 -16.01 -17.53 28.43
CA LEU A 8 -16.60 -17.22 27.13
C LEU A 8 -18.02 -16.64 27.28
N VAL A 9 -18.84 -17.23 28.15
CA VAL A 9 -20.19 -16.74 28.44
C VAL A 9 -20.13 -15.33 29.04
N ASP A 10 -19.20 -15.11 29.98
CA ASP A 10 -19.04 -13.82 30.66
C ASP A 10 -18.60 -12.72 29.67
N LEU A 11 -17.64 -13.01 28.77
CA LEU A 11 -17.21 -12.07 27.72
C LEU A 11 -18.35 -11.71 26.76
N ILE A 12 -19.14 -12.71 26.33
CA ILE A 12 -20.31 -12.46 25.47
C ILE A 12 -21.36 -11.61 26.21
N SER A 13 -21.54 -11.83 27.52
CA SER A 13 -22.46 -11.03 28.33
C SER A 13 -21.98 -9.58 28.47
N GLN A 14 -20.69 -9.36 28.72
CA GLN A 14 -20.09 -8.02 28.77
C GLN A 14 -20.21 -7.31 27.42
N ALA A 15 -19.97 -8.01 26.32
CA ALA A 15 -20.11 -7.47 24.97
C ALA A 15 -21.53 -6.99 24.68
N LYS A 16 -22.55 -7.78 25.04
CA LYS A 16 -23.97 -7.41 24.90
C LYS A 16 -24.35 -6.21 25.75
N SER A 17 -23.90 -6.17 27.01
CA SER A 17 -24.16 -5.03 27.89
C SER A 17 -23.54 -3.75 27.35
N ALA A 18 -22.30 -3.81 26.84
CA ALA A 18 -21.66 -2.66 26.20
C ALA A 18 -22.40 -2.22 24.92
N GLU A 19 -22.88 -3.17 24.11
CA GLU A 19 -23.69 -2.91 22.92
C GLU A 19 -25.02 -2.21 23.28
N GLU A 20 -25.74 -2.69 24.30
CA GLU A 20 -26.99 -2.10 24.78
C GLU A 20 -26.80 -0.68 25.34
N ASN A 21 -25.65 -0.42 25.96
CA ASN A 21 -25.27 0.89 26.47
C ASN A 21 -24.70 1.84 25.40
N GLY A 22 -24.66 1.44 24.13
CA GLY A 22 -24.12 2.23 23.02
C GLY A 22 -22.60 2.38 23.02
N SER A 23 -21.89 1.63 23.86
CA SER A 23 -20.42 1.61 23.94
C SER A 23 -19.83 0.64 22.90
N TYR A 24 -19.96 0.99 21.62
CA TYR A 24 -19.67 0.08 20.51
C TYR A 24 -18.20 -0.33 20.41
N PHE A 25 -17.25 0.59 20.68
CA PHE A 25 -15.83 0.24 20.75
C PHE A 25 -15.55 -0.88 21.78
N SER A 26 -16.03 -0.70 23.01
CA SER A 26 -15.86 -1.68 24.09
C SER A 26 -16.54 -3.01 23.74
N ALA A 27 -17.76 -2.96 23.16
CA ALA A 27 -18.46 -4.15 22.70
C ALA A 27 -17.64 -4.92 21.66
N ALA A 28 -17.02 -4.23 20.70
CA ALA A 28 -16.18 -4.85 19.68
C ALA A 28 -14.96 -5.56 20.28
N ILE A 29 -14.30 -4.96 21.28
CA ILE A 29 -13.17 -5.58 22.00
C ILE A 29 -13.62 -6.85 22.72
N TYR A 30 -14.72 -6.80 23.50
CA TYR A 30 -15.22 -7.98 24.20
C TYR A 30 -15.66 -9.10 23.23
N TYR A 31 -16.31 -8.77 22.11
CA TYR A 31 -16.66 -9.77 21.10
C TYR A 31 -15.40 -10.36 20.42
N LYS A 32 -14.33 -9.59 20.26
CA LYS A 32 -13.05 -10.09 19.73
C LYS A 32 -12.38 -11.05 20.70
N ASP A 33 -12.31 -10.71 21.98
CA ASP A 33 -11.74 -11.58 23.01
C ASP A 33 -12.56 -12.88 23.14
N ALA A 34 -13.90 -12.77 23.05
CA ALA A 34 -14.79 -13.92 22.98
C ALA A 34 -14.54 -14.77 21.73
N LEU A 35 -14.29 -14.15 20.57
CA LEU A 35 -13.97 -14.87 19.32
C LEU A 35 -12.68 -15.69 19.46
N GLU A 36 -11.62 -15.12 20.02
CA GLU A 36 -10.35 -15.83 20.24
C GLU A 36 -10.51 -17.02 21.20
N LEU A 37 -11.35 -16.86 22.23
CA LEU A 37 -11.64 -17.94 23.18
C LEU A 37 -12.55 -19.02 22.57
N ALA A 38 -13.55 -18.62 21.79
CA ALA A 38 -14.44 -19.53 21.07
C ALA A 38 -13.68 -20.37 20.05
N ASP A 39 -12.71 -19.79 19.33
CA ASP A 39 -11.82 -20.50 18.40
C ASP A 39 -10.97 -21.55 19.13
N LYS A 40 -10.37 -21.19 20.27
CA LYS A 40 -9.63 -22.14 21.13
C LYS A 40 -10.50 -23.28 21.67
N LEU A 41 -11.79 -23.04 21.87
CA LEU A 41 -12.77 -24.03 22.33
C LEU A 41 -13.45 -24.78 21.18
N GLN A 42 -13.21 -24.38 19.92
CA GLN A 42 -13.88 -24.90 18.72
C GLN A 42 -15.42 -24.80 18.80
N ASP A 43 -15.94 -23.76 19.47
CA ASP A 43 -17.39 -23.48 19.55
C ASP A 43 -17.86 -22.74 18.29
N SER A 44 -18.33 -23.51 17.31
CA SER A 44 -18.77 -22.98 16.01
C SER A 44 -19.90 -21.94 16.10
N LYS A 45 -20.80 -22.06 17.09
CA LYS A 45 -21.91 -21.12 17.26
C LYS A 45 -21.41 -19.78 17.75
N SER A 46 -20.55 -19.79 18.78
CA SER A 46 -19.94 -18.60 19.34
C SER A 46 -18.98 -17.93 18.35
N ILE A 47 -18.19 -18.71 17.60
CA ILE A 47 -17.34 -18.20 16.51
C ILE A 47 -18.17 -17.42 15.48
N LYS A 48 -19.29 -18.00 15.00
CA LYS A 48 -20.15 -17.35 14.02
C LYS A 48 -20.76 -16.06 14.56
N LEU A 49 -21.23 -16.07 15.80
CA LEU A 49 -21.80 -14.89 16.47
C LEU A 49 -20.75 -13.78 16.60
N CYS A 50 -19.64 -14.08 17.27
CA CYS A 50 -18.61 -13.11 17.60
C CYS A 50 -17.97 -12.54 16.33
N LYS A 51 -17.71 -13.36 15.30
CA LYS A 51 -17.17 -12.89 14.02
C LYS A 51 -18.04 -11.81 13.37
N ASN A 52 -19.36 -11.99 13.36
CA ASN A 52 -20.28 -11.00 12.80
C ASN A 52 -20.37 -9.76 13.69
N LYS A 53 -20.46 -9.97 15.00
CA LYS A 53 -20.60 -8.88 15.97
C LYS A 53 -19.37 -7.98 16.08
N VAL A 54 -18.16 -8.52 15.97
CA VAL A 54 -16.93 -7.70 15.90
C VAL A 54 -17.03 -6.69 14.75
N VAL A 55 -17.40 -7.15 13.55
CA VAL A 55 -17.51 -6.28 12.37
C VAL A 55 -18.63 -5.26 12.53
N GLU A 56 -19.81 -5.70 13.00
CA GLU A 56 -20.96 -4.83 13.24
C GLU A 56 -20.64 -3.72 14.25
N MET A 57 -20.06 -4.08 15.40
CA MET A 57 -19.76 -3.13 16.48
C MET A 57 -18.65 -2.16 16.08
N ASN A 58 -17.60 -2.64 15.41
CA ASN A 58 -16.57 -1.76 14.87
C ASN A 58 -17.14 -0.73 13.89
N LYS A 59 -18.06 -1.16 13.00
CA LYS A 59 -18.72 -0.26 12.06
C LYS A 59 -19.57 0.79 12.77
N LYS A 60 -20.39 0.37 13.74
CA LYS A 60 -21.18 1.31 14.58
C LYS A 60 -20.29 2.27 15.36
N SER A 61 -19.16 1.80 15.86
CA SER A 61 -18.18 2.62 16.59
C SER A 61 -17.64 3.74 15.70
N ILE A 62 -17.22 3.43 14.48
CA ILE A 62 -16.77 4.40 13.47
C ILE A 62 -17.90 5.37 13.09
N GLU A 63 -19.09 4.87 12.77
CA GLU A 63 -20.24 5.68 12.33
C GLU A 63 -20.81 6.58 13.44
N SER A 64 -20.66 6.18 14.71
CA SER A 64 -21.14 6.97 15.84
C SER A 64 -20.41 8.31 16.01
N GLY A 65 -19.15 8.39 15.55
CA GLY A 65 -18.27 9.55 15.77
C GLY A 65 -17.91 9.83 17.24
N ASN A 66 -18.42 9.03 18.19
CA ASN A 66 -18.25 9.26 19.63
C ASN A 66 -17.04 8.52 20.20
N ASP A 67 -16.67 7.40 19.60
CA ASP A 67 -15.60 6.52 20.08
C ASP A 67 -14.21 6.93 19.58
N PHE A 68 -14.15 7.66 18.46
CA PHE A 68 -12.90 8.12 17.85
C PHE A 68 -12.84 9.65 17.84
N LYS A 69 -11.72 10.22 18.30
CA LYS A 69 -11.46 11.66 18.23
C LYS A 69 -10.37 11.94 17.21
N GLU A 70 -10.64 12.87 16.31
CA GLU A 70 -9.66 13.36 15.36
C GLU A 70 -8.83 14.48 16.01
N HIS A 71 -7.52 14.41 15.80
CA HIS A 71 -6.58 15.44 16.23
C HIS A 71 -5.79 15.92 15.02
N GLU A 72 -5.91 17.21 14.70
CA GLU A 72 -5.14 17.85 13.64
C GLU A 72 -3.93 18.57 14.24
N PHE A 73 -2.76 18.33 13.64
CA PHE A 73 -1.52 19.02 13.98
C PHE A 73 -0.99 19.73 12.74
N GLN A 74 -0.63 21.00 12.89
CA GLN A 74 -0.05 21.79 11.82
C GLN A 74 1.42 22.05 12.11
N TYR A 75 2.27 21.71 11.15
CA TYR A 75 3.71 22.00 11.18
C TYR A 75 4.07 22.91 10.00
N GLN A 76 4.65 24.06 10.29
CA GLN A 76 5.21 24.95 9.26
C GLN A 76 6.68 24.63 9.07
N LEU A 77 7.07 24.38 7.81
CA LEU A 77 8.48 24.22 7.44
C LEU A 77 9.26 25.51 7.78
N THR A 78 10.48 25.35 8.27
CA THR A 78 11.39 26.48 8.43
C THR A 78 11.80 27.04 7.06
N ASP A 79 12.23 28.31 7.00
CA ASP A 79 12.72 28.93 5.76
C ASP A 79 13.85 28.13 5.11
N GLU A 80 14.73 27.53 5.92
CA GLU A 80 15.82 26.68 5.46
C GLU A 80 15.31 25.37 4.83
N GLN A 81 14.38 24.69 5.51
CA GLN A 81 13.73 23.48 4.97
C GLN A 81 13.00 23.79 3.66
N HIS A 82 12.28 24.91 3.61
CA HIS A 82 11.57 25.35 2.41
C HIS A 82 12.54 25.62 1.25
N LYS A 83 13.62 26.38 1.49
CA LYS A 83 14.64 26.67 0.48
C LYS A 83 15.32 25.41 -0.02
N SER A 84 15.66 24.48 0.86
CA SER A 84 16.28 23.20 0.51
C SER A 84 15.35 22.36 -0.39
N LEU A 85 14.06 22.26 -0.02
CA LEU A 85 13.06 21.54 -0.81
C LEU A 85 12.88 22.15 -2.20
N VAL A 86 12.74 23.47 -2.29
CA VAL A 86 12.59 24.17 -3.57
C VAL A 86 13.85 24.00 -4.43
N ALA A 87 15.04 24.14 -3.85
CA ALA A 87 16.30 23.95 -4.58
C ALA A 87 16.45 22.53 -5.14
N PHE A 88 16.05 21.51 -4.37
CA PHE A 88 16.03 20.12 -4.83
C PHE A 88 15.10 19.94 -6.05
N LEU A 89 13.86 20.42 -5.95
CA LEU A 89 12.87 20.29 -7.02
C LEU A 89 13.25 21.09 -8.28
N ASP A 90 13.70 22.33 -8.11
CA ASP A 90 14.15 23.19 -9.21
C ASP A 90 15.39 22.63 -9.89
N GLY A 91 16.28 21.99 -9.13
CA GLY A 91 17.45 21.29 -9.66
C GLY A 91 17.06 20.22 -10.68
N ILE A 92 16.00 19.46 -10.40
CA ILE A 92 15.48 18.44 -11.31
C ILE A 92 14.79 19.09 -12.52
N LEU A 93 13.96 20.12 -12.30
CA LEU A 93 13.20 20.77 -13.37
C LEU A 93 14.09 21.53 -14.37
N LYS A 94 15.26 22.04 -13.95
CA LYS A 94 16.24 22.72 -14.83
C LYS A 94 16.82 21.85 -15.94
N ILE A 95 16.67 20.52 -15.84
CA ILE A 95 17.20 19.58 -16.83
C ILE A 95 16.52 19.74 -18.20
N LYS A 96 15.28 20.25 -18.24
CA LYS A 96 14.50 20.51 -19.47
C LYS A 96 14.50 19.34 -20.46
N ASP A 97 14.43 18.12 -19.93
CA ASP A 97 14.33 16.88 -20.70
C ASP A 97 13.50 15.91 -19.87
N ILE A 98 12.23 15.73 -20.27
CA ILE A 98 11.27 14.91 -19.54
C ILE A 98 11.72 13.46 -19.40
N ASN A 99 12.36 12.86 -20.41
CA ASN A 99 12.82 11.46 -20.31
C ASN A 99 13.91 11.33 -19.24
N LYS A 100 14.83 12.30 -19.16
CA LYS A 100 15.82 12.35 -18.08
C LYS A 100 15.18 12.59 -16.72
N ILE A 101 14.20 13.49 -16.62
CA ILE A 101 13.49 13.77 -15.37
C ILE A 101 12.74 12.53 -14.86
N LEU A 102 11.97 11.86 -15.71
CA LEU A 102 11.25 10.63 -15.36
C LEU A 102 12.20 9.51 -14.91
N LYS A 103 13.36 9.41 -15.57
CA LYS A 103 14.42 8.48 -15.17
C LYS A 103 15.01 8.82 -13.80
N ILE A 104 15.25 10.10 -13.51
CA ILE A 104 15.73 10.56 -12.19
C ILE A 104 14.70 10.24 -11.12
N ILE A 105 13.41 10.49 -11.37
CA ILE A 105 12.33 10.14 -10.45
C ILE A 105 12.39 8.63 -10.10
N GLY A 106 12.55 7.76 -11.10
CA GLY A 106 12.66 6.31 -10.87
C GLY A 106 13.96 5.84 -10.19
N GLN A 107 15.03 6.63 -10.24
CA GLN A 107 16.34 6.25 -9.69
C GLN A 107 16.61 6.84 -8.31
N HIS A 108 16.15 8.06 -8.05
CA HIS A 108 16.50 8.78 -6.83
C HIS A 108 15.91 8.11 -5.58
N SER A 109 16.75 7.98 -4.55
CA SER A 109 16.39 7.34 -3.27
C SER A 109 15.30 8.09 -2.51
N ASP A 110 15.26 9.42 -2.65
CA ASP A 110 14.44 10.30 -1.82
C ASP A 110 12.96 10.32 -2.20
N PHE A 111 12.58 9.64 -3.29
CA PHE A 111 11.18 9.47 -3.69
C PHE A 111 10.53 8.20 -3.10
N MET A 112 11.23 7.48 -2.22
CA MET A 112 10.67 6.32 -1.50
C MET A 112 11.16 6.26 -0.05
N PRO A 113 10.34 5.75 0.89
CA PRO A 113 10.78 5.53 2.27
C PRO A 113 11.95 4.55 2.35
N LYS A 114 12.87 4.83 3.28
CA LYS A 114 13.96 3.94 3.64
C LYS A 114 13.51 3.03 4.77
N VAL A 115 13.32 1.74 4.46
CA VAL A 115 12.65 0.81 5.38
C VAL A 115 13.39 0.71 6.72
N ARG A 116 14.72 0.64 6.69
CA ARG A 116 15.55 0.55 7.89
C ARG A 116 15.53 1.83 8.72
N ASP A 117 15.51 2.99 8.07
CA ASP A 117 15.45 4.28 8.77
C ASP A 117 14.09 4.46 9.45
N VAL A 118 13.00 4.10 8.76
CA VAL A 118 11.65 4.11 9.32
C VAL A 118 11.54 3.12 10.47
N GLN A 119 12.13 1.92 10.34
CA GLN A 119 12.15 0.93 11.40
C GLN A 119 12.89 1.44 12.64
N ALA A 120 14.12 1.93 12.48
CA ALA A 120 14.90 2.49 13.58
C ALA A 120 14.18 3.67 14.26
N LEU A 121 13.52 4.54 13.48
CA LEU A 121 12.72 5.63 14.01
C LEU A 121 11.49 5.13 14.77
N SER A 122 10.81 4.10 14.26
CA SER A 122 9.64 3.50 14.89
C SER A 122 9.98 2.85 16.23
N GLU A 123 11.10 2.13 16.31
CA GLU A 123 11.60 1.51 17.54
C GLU A 123 11.97 2.57 18.57
N LYS A 124 12.63 3.66 18.15
CA LYS A 124 13.03 4.76 19.02
C LYS A 124 11.85 5.56 19.57
N ASN A 125 10.82 5.79 18.74
CA ASN A 125 9.72 6.71 19.05
C ASN A 125 8.40 6.01 19.39
N MET A 126 8.42 4.70 19.69
CA MET A 126 7.21 3.95 20.01
C MET A 126 6.51 4.53 21.26
N PRO A 127 5.23 4.96 21.16
CA PRO A 127 4.50 5.51 22.29
C PRO A 127 4.39 4.51 23.43
N LEU A 128 4.47 4.98 24.68
CA LEU A 128 4.28 4.13 25.85
C LEU A 128 2.93 3.40 25.82
N THR A 129 1.88 4.05 25.31
CA THR A 129 0.54 3.44 25.17
C THR A 129 0.56 2.16 24.35
N TYR A 130 1.42 2.06 23.32
CA TYR A 130 1.56 0.84 22.52
C TYR A 130 2.18 -0.32 23.31
N GLN A 131 2.85 -0.05 24.43
CA GLN A 131 3.51 -1.09 25.23
C GLN A 131 2.58 -1.75 26.25
N PHE A 132 1.48 -1.08 26.65
CA PHE A 132 0.59 -1.60 27.69
C PHE A 132 -0.90 -1.61 27.33
N ALA A 133 -1.33 -0.92 26.26
CA ALA A 133 -2.72 -0.95 25.81
C ALA A 133 -2.99 -2.15 24.89
N THR A 134 -4.22 -2.67 24.95
CA THR A 134 -4.71 -3.60 23.93
C THR A 134 -4.90 -2.86 22.62
N LEU A 135 -4.19 -3.29 21.58
CA LEU A 135 -4.26 -2.67 20.26
C LEU A 135 -5.12 -3.52 19.32
N THR A 136 -5.98 -2.86 18.55
CA THR A 136 -6.67 -3.46 17.42
C THR A 136 -6.81 -2.42 16.33
N SER A 137 -6.18 -2.67 15.18
CA SER A 137 -6.43 -1.88 13.98
C SER A 137 -7.64 -2.43 13.24
N VAL A 138 -8.49 -1.54 12.77
CA VAL A 138 -9.78 -1.86 12.14
C VAL A 138 -9.89 -1.10 10.82
N SER A 139 -10.41 -1.75 9.79
CA SER A 139 -10.72 -1.11 8.49
C SER A 139 -12.00 -0.27 8.54
N ASP A 140 -12.21 0.60 7.57
CA ASP A 140 -13.46 1.36 7.37
C ASP A 140 -14.73 0.48 7.33
N ALA A 141 -14.58 -0.79 6.93
CA ALA A 141 -15.68 -1.75 6.87
C ALA A 141 -15.93 -2.47 8.20
N GLY A 142 -15.15 -2.17 9.25
CA GLY A 142 -15.25 -2.76 10.58
C GLY A 142 -14.45 -4.05 10.77
N HIS A 143 -13.72 -4.53 9.76
CA HIS A 143 -12.88 -5.73 9.91
C HIS A 143 -11.61 -5.44 10.70
N ALA A 144 -11.29 -6.31 11.66
CA ALA A 144 -9.99 -6.32 12.32
C ALA A 144 -8.88 -6.67 11.32
N LEU A 145 -7.79 -5.90 11.35
CA LEU A 145 -6.68 -6.02 10.42
C LEU A 145 -5.59 -6.92 11.00
N ARG A 146 -5.04 -7.79 10.14
CA ARG A 146 -3.92 -8.67 10.51
C ARG A 146 -2.70 -7.83 10.90
N GLY A 147 -2.05 -8.19 12.01
CA GLY A 147 -0.92 -7.44 12.56
C GLY A 147 -1.32 -6.21 13.38
N GLY A 148 -2.58 -5.76 13.34
CA GLY A 148 -3.05 -4.58 14.07
C GLY A 148 -3.04 -4.69 15.59
N SER A 149 -2.90 -5.91 16.11
CA SER A 149 -2.73 -6.15 17.56
C SER A 149 -1.27 -6.33 17.98
N ILE A 150 -0.33 -6.31 17.05
CA ILE A 150 1.10 -6.40 17.34
C ILE A 150 1.63 -4.96 17.41
N ALA A 151 1.93 -4.50 18.62
CA ALA A 151 2.31 -3.10 18.89
C ALA A 151 3.41 -2.57 17.98
N GLY A 152 4.58 -3.22 17.98
CA GLY A 152 5.72 -2.77 17.18
C GLY A 152 5.42 -2.77 15.68
N TYR A 153 4.68 -3.77 15.19
CA TYR A 153 4.30 -3.87 13.78
C TYR A 153 3.30 -2.77 13.39
N SER A 154 2.22 -2.60 14.16
CA SER A 154 1.21 -1.57 13.92
C SER A 154 1.82 -0.17 13.93
N TRP A 155 2.71 0.10 14.89
CA TRP A 155 3.42 1.37 14.97
C TRP A 155 4.38 1.58 13.79
N PHE A 156 5.15 0.55 13.42
CA PHE A 156 6.02 0.61 12.24
C PHE A 156 5.24 0.95 10.97
N ILE A 157 4.09 0.29 10.73
CA ILE A 157 3.27 0.56 9.55
C ILE A 157 2.71 1.99 9.55
N GLN A 158 2.32 2.53 10.71
CA GLN A 158 1.91 3.94 10.83
C GLN A 158 3.06 4.92 10.53
N MET A 159 4.25 4.65 11.07
CA MET A 159 5.44 5.46 10.77
C MET A 159 5.83 5.38 9.29
N TYR A 160 5.65 4.21 8.66
CA TYR A 160 5.86 4.03 7.24
C TYR A 160 4.83 4.80 6.40
N ASP A 161 3.56 4.80 6.80
CA ASP A 161 2.51 5.61 6.17
C ASP A 161 2.84 7.11 6.23
N LEU A 162 3.23 7.61 7.40
CA LEU A 162 3.65 9.01 7.57
C LEU A 162 4.85 9.35 6.68
N SER A 163 5.87 8.49 6.64
CA SER A 163 7.05 8.69 5.79
C SER A 163 6.67 8.70 4.29
N GLN A 164 5.84 7.75 3.85
CA GLN A 164 5.36 7.67 2.48
C GLN A 164 4.53 8.90 2.08
N LYS A 165 3.65 9.37 2.97
CA LYS A 165 2.83 10.58 2.76
C LYS A 165 3.70 11.82 2.70
N GLN A 166 4.65 11.98 3.61
CA GLN A 166 5.56 13.12 3.63
C GLN A 166 6.40 13.20 2.35
N ILE A 167 7.03 12.09 1.96
CA ILE A 167 7.82 12.01 0.71
C ILE A 167 6.96 12.33 -0.51
N TYR A 168 5.73 11.79 -0.54
CA TYR A 168 4.80 12.09 -1.62
C TYR A 168 4.42 13.57 -1.65
N GLN A 169 3.94 14.13 -0.54
CA GLN A 169 3.41 15.49 -0.49
C GLN A 169 4.48 16.56 -0.74
N LEU A 170 5.68 16.39 -0.16
CA LEU A 170 6.74 17.38 -0.27
C LEU A 170 7.49 17.27 -1.61
N SER A 171 7.72 16.05 -2.08
CA SER A 171 8.61 15.80 -3.21
C SER A 171 7.86 15.25 -4.42
N LEU A 172 7.52 13.95 -4.43
CA LEU A 172 7.04 13.26 -5.64
C LEU A 172 5.76 13.88 -6.22
N GLY A 173 4.73 14.08 -5.41
CA GLY A 173 3.45 14.65 -5.82
C GLY A 173 3.59 16.09 -6.28
N ARG A 174 4.40 16.90 -5.59
CA ARG A 174 4.68 18.28 -6.00
C ARG A 174 5.41 18.32 -7.35
N LEU A 175 6.44 17.48 -7.53
CA LEU A 175 7.18 17.38 -8.79
C LEU A 175 6.27 16.95 -9.95
N MET A 176 5.47 15.90 -9.76
CA MET A 176 4.53 15.42 -10.78
C MET A 176 3.46 16.46 -11.10
N HIS A 177 2.95 17.19 -10.10
CA HIS A 177 2.02 18.28 -10.33
C HIS A 177 2.65 19.41 -11.17
N MET A 178 3.89 19.80 -10.86
CA MET A 178 4.61 20.81 -11.64
C MET A 178 4.86 20.34 -13.07
N LEU A 179 5.25 19.08 -13.28
CA LEU A 179 5.45 18.53 -14.62
C LEU A 179 4.16 18.52 -15.47
N LEU A 180 2.99 18.36 -14.84
CA LEU A 180 1.70 18.35 -15.54
C LEU A 180 1.13 19.74 -15.83
N HIS A 181 1.55 20.78 -15.10
CA HIS A 181 0.93 22.12 -15.14
C HIS A 181 1.93 23.26 -15.39
N SER A 182 3.18 22.98 -15.77
CA SER A 182 4.21 24.01 -15.95
C SER A 182 4.15 24.66 -17.33
N ASP A 183 3.35 25.71 -17.47
CA ASP A 183 3.44 26.62 -18.62
C ASP A 183 4.76 27.41 -18.66
N SER A 184 5.51 27.44 -17.54
CA SER A 184 6.70 28.29 -17.33
C SER A 184 8.05 27.67 -17.70
N THR A 185 8.14 26.36 -17.93
CA THR A 185 9.41 25.68 -18.29
C THR A 185 9.53 25.32 -19.78
N GLY A 186 8.43 25.37 -20.52
CA GLY A 186 8.35 25.00 -21.93
C GLY A 186 8.27 23.48 -22.18
N GLU A 187 8.26 22.65 -21.14
CA GLU A 187 8.22 21.19 -21.25
C GLU A 187 7.20 20.55 -20.30
N ASN A 188 5.92 20.60 -20.66
CA ASN A 188 4.89 19.84 -19.97
C ASN A 188 5.06 18.32 -20.20
N LEU A 189 4.70 17.53 -19.19
CA LEU A 189 4.52 16.09 -19.30
C LEU A 189 3.27 15.82 -20.12
N THR A 190 3.46 15.44 -21.38
CA THR A 190 2.37 15.08 -22.31
C THR A 190 2.27 13.57 -22.48
N ILE A 191 1.16 13.11 -23.06
CA ILE A 191 0.99 11.68 -23.40
C ILE A 191 2.07 11.22 -24.37
N GLU A 192 2.49 12.07 -25.30
CA GLU A 192 3.56 11.76 -26.25
C GLU A 192 4.88 11.49 -25.52
N LYS A 193 5.30 12.39 -24.61
CA LYS A 193 6.54 12.22 -23.85
C LYS A 193 6.51 11.00 -22.93
N LEU A 194 5.39 10.78 -22.25
CA LEU A 194 5.20 9.61 -21.40
C LEU A 194 5.19 8.31 -22.22
N THR A 195 4.52 8.32 -23.37
CA THR A 195 4.50 7.18 -24.32
C THR A 195 5.89 6.91 -24.87
N ASN A 196 6.65 7.94 -25.23
CA ASN A 196 8.01 7.80 -25.72
C ASN A 196 8.90 7.15 -24.66
N TYR A 197 8.88 7.65 -23.42
CA TYR A 197 9.65 7.08 -22.31
C TYR A 197 9.31 5.61 -22.06
N PHE A 198 8.02 5.25 -22.00
CA PHE A 198 7.60 3.86 -21.82
C PHE A 198 7.92 3.00 -23.03
N SER A 199 7.93 3.58 -24.24
CA SER A 199 8.18 2.85 -25.47
C SER A 199 9.65 2.51 -25.69
N GLU A 200 10.58 3.26 -25.11
CA GLU A 200 12.01 2.93 -25.13
C GLU A 200 12.33 1.65 -24.34
N SER A 201 11.48 1.29 -23.37
CA SER A 201 11.69 0.10 -22.55
C SER A 201 11.38 -1.19 -23.29
N LYS A 202 12.24 -2.19 -23.13
CA LYS A 202 12.04 -3.56 -23.62
C LYS A 202 11.38 -4.48 -22.59
N LEU A 203 10.96 -3.95 -21.44
CA LEU A 203 10.37 -4.76 -20.36
C LEU A 203 8.94 -5.22 -20.68
N PHE A 204 8.24 -4.52 -21.57
CA PHE A 204 6.86 -4.82 -21.94
C PHE A 204 6.77 -5.73 -23.15
N THR A 205 5.83 -6.68 -23.13
CA THR A 205 5.34 -7.31 -24.36
C THR A 205 4.57 -6.28 -25.20
N SER A 206 4.36 -6.57 -26.49
CA SER A 206 3.62 -5.67 -27.39
C SER A 206 2.21 -5.38 -26.88
N ASP A 207 1.49 -6.40 -26.40
CA ASP A 207 0.11 -6.21 -25.95
C ASP A 207 0.02 -5.58 -24.56
N GLN A 208 0.90 -5.97 -23.62
CA GLN A 208 0.98 -5.30 -22.32
C GLN A 208 1.24 -3.80 -22.49
N ARG A 209 2.14 -3.43 -23.42
CA ARG A 209 2.42 -2.02 -23.73
C ARG A 209 1.17 -1.26 -24.17
N LYS A 210 0.39 -1.79 -25.10
CA LYS A 210 -0.84 -1.13 -25.57
C LYS A 210 -1.80 -0.87 -24.41
N ILE A 211 -1.97 -1.86 -23.52
CA ILE A 211 -2.85 -1.75 -22.34
C ILE A 211 -2.29 -0.75 -21.32
N VAL A 212 -0.98 -0.69 -21.12
CA VAL A 212 -0.38 0.30 -20.21
C VAL A 212 -0.57 1.72 -20.78
N LEU A 213 -0.32 1.94 -22.07
CA LEU A 213 -0.53 3.25 -22.71
C LEU A 213 -1.98 3.75 -22.59
N VAL A 214 -2.95 2.84 -22.80
CA VAL A 214 -4.21 2.73 -22.03
C VAL A 214 -4.37 3.63 -20.80
N GLY A 215 -3.91 3.08 -19.67
CA GLY A 215 -4.01 3.67 -18.35
C GLY A 215 -3.20 4.95 -18.19
N LEU A 216 -2.08 5.09 -18.90
CA LEU A 216 -1.28 6.33 -18.88
C LEU A 216 -2.04 7.50 -19.50
N ASN A 217 -2.77 7.26 -20.61
CA ASN A 217 -3.64 8.27 -21.19
C ASN A 217 -4.77 8.66 -20.22
N ARG A 218 -5.41 7.68 -19.58
CA ARG A 218 -6.45 7.92 -18.57
C ARG A 218 -5.96 8.74 -17.38
N TYR A 219 -4.73 8.49 -16.93
CA TYR A 219 -4.09 9.28 -15.88
C TYR A 219 -3.96 10.76 -16.26
N LEU A 220 -3.52 11.05 -17.50
CA LEU A 220 -3.39 12.44 -17.98
C LEU A 220 -4.75 13.12 -18.20
N GLU A 221 -5.77 12.36 -18.60
CA GLU A 221 -7.16 12.81 -18.68
C GLU A 221 -7.83 12.99 -17.31
N LYS A 222 -7.10 12.74 -16.20
CA LYS A 222 -7.60 12.77 -14.82
C LYS A 222 -8.70 11.73 -14.54
N ASP A 223 -8.85 10.73 -15.41
CA ASP A 223 -9.69 9.55 -15.19
C ASP A 223 -8.89 8.50 -14.39
N TYR A 224 -8.74 8.80 -13.10
CA TYR A 224 -8.02 7.96 -12.16
C TYR A 224 -8.70 6.63 -11.88
N VAL A 225 -10.03 6.54 -12.05
CA VAL A 225 -10.77 5.29 -11.90
C VAL A 225 -10.30 4.31 -12.97
N SER A 226 -10.38 4.68 -14.25
CA SER A 226 -9.91 3.82 -15.33
C SER A 226 -8.40 3.58 -15.25
N ALA A 227 -7.62 4.62 -14.94
CA ALA A 227 -6.16 4.48 -14.83
C ALA A 227 -5.76 3.45 -13.78
N MET A 228 -6.37 3.47 -12.57
CA MET A 228 -6.05 2.52 -11.51
C MET A 228 -6.44 1.08 -11.87
N HIS A 229 -7.63 0.87 -12.44
CA HIS A 229 -8.10 -0.46 -12.84
C HIS A 229 -7.29 -1.07 -13.99
N ILE A 230 -6.60 -0.24 -14.77
CA ILE A 230 -5.69 -0.68 -15.82
C ILE A 230 -4.26 -0.86 -15.26
N LEU A 231 -3.69 0.17 -14.65
CA LEU A 231 -2.27 0.22 -14.31
C LEU A 231 -1.88 -0.72 -13.18
N VAL A 232 -2.76 -0.93 -12.18
CA VAL A 232 -2.47 -1.80 -11.04
C VAL A 232 -2.26 -3.27 -11.45
N PRO A 233 -3.21 -3.94 -12.14
CA PRO A 233 -2.99 -5.33 -12.57
C PRO A 233 -1.87 -5.47 -13.60
N GLN A 234 -1.70 -4.47 -14.49
CA GLN A 234 -0.59 -4.49 -15.45
C GLN A 234 0.78 -4.34 -14.77
N PHE A 235 0.85 -3.60 -13.65
CA PHE A 235 2.09 -3.45 -12.90
C PHE A 235 2.48 -4.78 -12.25
N GLU A 236 1.52 -5.46 -11.62
CA GLU A 236 1.73 -6.78 -11.01
C GLU A 236 2.26 -7.78 -12.05
N SER A 237 1.61 -7.84 -13.22
CA SER A 237 2.04 -8.71 -14.31
C SER A 237 3.46 -8.36 -14.82
N LEU A 238 3.76 -7.08 -15.03
CA LEU A 238 5.08 -6.63 -15.44
C LEU A 238 6.15 -7.01 -14.40
N PHE A 239 5.88 -6.77 -13.12
CA PHE A 239 6.82 -7.04 -12.03
C PHE A 239 7.15 -8.53 -11.94
N LEU A 240 6.15 -9.41 -12.04
CA LEU A 240 6.36 -10.86 -12.07
C LEU A 240 7.14 -11.32 -13.31
N ASN A 241 6.82 -10.79 -14.49
CA ASN A 241 7.55 -11.14 -15.72
C ASN A 241 9.04 -10.74 -15.61
N ILE A 242 9.33 -9.58 -15.02
CA ILE A 242 10.70 -9.14 -14.75
C ILE A 242 11.38 -10.09 -13.74
N ALA A 243 10.70 -10.42 -12.64
CA ALA A 243 11.21 -11.37 -11.64
C ALA A 243 11.57 -12.73 -12.28
N GLN A 244 10.70 -13.24 -13.16
CA GLN A 244 10.97 -14.45 -13.93
C GLN A 244 12.19 -14.31 -14.83
N GLY A 245 12.37 -13.15 -15.47
CA GLY A 245 13.55 -12.83 -16.27
C GLY A 245 14.87 -12.84 -15.48
N PHE A 246 14.80 -12.64 -14.16
CA PHE A 246 15.93 -12.79 -13.24
C PHE A 246 16.05 -14.21 -12.64
N GLY A 247 15.25 -15.16 -13.09
CA GLY A 247 15.31 -16.56 -12.67
C GLY A 247 14.43 -16.90 -11.46
N ILE A 248 13.61 -15.98 -10.96
CA ILE A 248 12.66 -16.29 -9.89
C ILE A 248 11.55 -17.20 -10.43
N GLN A 249 11.29 -18.32 -9.76
CA GLN A 249 10.24 -19.25 -10.15
C GLN A 249 8.85 -18.68 -9.84
N ILE A 250 8.14 -18.23 -10.89
CA ILE A 250 6.76 -17.71 -10.78
C ILE A 250 5.70 -18.71 -11.25
N VAL A 251 6.01 -20.00 -11.32
CA VAL A 251 5.04 -21.05 -11.67
C VAL A 251 4.77 -21.88 -10.42
N SER A 252 3.51 -21.87 -9.97
CA SER A 252 3.06 -22.68 -8.86
C SER A 252 2.39 -23.96 -9.34
N LEU A 253 2.59 -25.05 -8.59
CA LEU A 253 1.92 -26.34 -8.80
C LEU A 253 0.66 -26.40 -7.94
N ASP A 254 -0.48 -26.65 -8.57
CA ASP A 254 -1.70 -27.09 -7.89
C ASP A 254 -1.79 -28.61 -7.99
N LYS A 255 -2.05 -29.26 -6.86
CA LYS A 255 -2.20 -30.71 -6.73
C LYS A 255 -3.54 -31.11 -6.11
N LYS A 256 -4.48 -30.17 -5.95
CA LYS A 256 -5.74 -30.42 -5.22
C LYS A 256 -6.69 -31.40 -5.91
N ARG A 257 -6.63 -31.48 -7.24
CA ARG A 257 -7.47 -32.40 -8.04
C ARG A 257 -6.64 -33.21 -9.03
N ASP A 258 -5.69 -32.55 -9.70
CA ASP A 258 -4.67 -33.15 -10.57
C ASP A 258 -3.44 -32.21 -10.59
N ILE A 259 -2.35 -32.60 -11.26
CA ILE A 259 -1.18 -31.74 -11.48
C ILE A 259 -1.56 -30.65 -12.49
N ALA A 260 -1.73 -29.43 -12.00
CA ALA A 260 -1.88 -28.24 -12.83
C ALA A 260 -0.78 -27.22 -12.50
N THR A 261 -0.32 -26.48 -13.50
CA THR A 261 0.56 -25.32 -13.30
C THR A 261 -0.25 -24.04 -13.45
N ARG A 262 0.08 -23.03 -12.66
CA ARG A 262 -0.48 -21.68 -12.82
C ARG A 262 0.58 -20.63 -12.55
N THR A 263 0.48 -19.50 -13.24
CA THR A 263 1.28 -18.32 -12.92
C THR A 263 0.98 -17.90 -11.49
N THR A 264 2.04 -17.76 -10.70
CA THR A 264 1.95 -17.30 -9.33
C THR A 264 1.43 -15.87 -9.30
N THR A 265 0.48 -15.62 -8.41
CA THR A 265 0.01 -14.27 -8.10
C THR A 265 1.02 -13.61 -7.16
N LEU A 266 1.34 -12.33 -7.40
CA LEU A 266 2.26 -11.63 -6.51
C LEU A 266 1.62 -11.55 -5.12
N SER A 267 2.43 -11.76 -4.10
CA SER A 267 1.97 -11.71 -2.70
C SER A 267 3.03 -11.04 -1.84
N GLU A 268 2.62 -10.59 -0.66
CA GLU A 268 3.52 -10.03 0.35
C GLU A 268 4.71 -10.95 0.66
N TYR A 269 4.51 -12.27 0.72
CA TYR A 269 5.57 -13.24 0.99
C TYR A 269 6.70 -13.20 -0.04
N HIS A 270 6.38 -12.94 -1.31
CA HIS A 270 7.40 -12.77 -2.34
C HIS A 270 8.24 -11.53 -2.05
N LEU A 271 7.60 -10.42 -1.69
CA LEU A 271 8.27 -9.14 -1.38
C LEU A 271 9.11 -9.19 -0.11
N ASP A 272 8.78 -10.08 0.83
CA ASP A 272 9.55 -10.30 2.05
C ASP A 272 10.76 -11.23 1.84
N SER A 273 10.82 -11.98 0.73
CA SER A 273 11.89 -12.94 0.43
C SER A 273 13.22 -12.28 0.05
N ASP A 274 14.32 -12.95 0.40
CA ASP A 274 15.67 -12.51 0.04
C ASP A 274 15.86 -12.48 -1.48
N GLU A 275 15.25 -13.40 -2.23
CA GLU A 275 15.31 -13.43 -3.70
C GLU A 275 14.83 -12.11 -4.32
N PHE A 276 13.65 -11.63 -3.91
CA PHE A 276 13.14 -10.35 -4.40
C PHE A 276 13.94 -9.18 -3.87
N LYS A 277 14.30 -9.16 -2.58
CA LYS A 277 15.07 -8.06 -1.97
C LYS A 277 16.46 -7.90 -2.58
N ASN A 278 17.13 -9.00 -2.94
CA ASN A 278 18.43 -8.97 -3.59
C ASN A 278 18.37 -8.41 -5.02
N ILE A 279 17.27 -8.63 -5.74
CA ILE A 279 17.09 -8.15 -7.12
C ILE A 279 16.57 -6.70 -7.16
N PHE A 280 15.52 -6.42 -6.39
CA PHE A 280 14.75 -5.17 -6.49
C PHE A 280 15.12 -4.14 -5.42
N GLY A 281 15.82 -4.57 -4.36
CA GLY A 281 16.15 -3.75 -3.20
C GLY A 281 15.03 -3.77 -2.15
N GLU A 282 15.45 -3.74 -0.88
CA GLU A 282 14.56 -3.85 0.28
C GLU A 282 13.52 -2.71 0.34
N ASP A 283 13.96 -1.46 0.11
CA ASP A 283 13.08 -0.29 0.13
C ASP A 283 11.95 -0.40 -0.89
N PHE A 284 12.27 -0.83 -2.11
CA PHE A 284 11.29 -0.91 -3.20
C PHE A 284 10.33 -2.07 -3.00
N CYS A 285 10.81 -3.24 -2.54
CA CYS A 285 9.95 -4.34 -2.15
C CYS A 285 8.99 -3.94 -1.04
N GLN A 286 9.47 -3.24 0.01
CA GLN A 286 8.62 -2.77 1.09
C GLN A 286 7.60 -1.73 0.60
N GLN A 287 7.98 -0.85 -0.31
CA GLN A 287 7.06 0.15 -0.86
C GLN A 287 5.95 -0.49 -1.71
N ILE A 288 6.30 -1.45 -2.58
CA ILE A 288 5.30 -2.24 -3.32
C ILE A 288 4.36 -2.95 -2.35
N LYS A 289 4.91 -3.58 -1.30
CA LYS A 289 4.12 -4.28 -0.27
C LYS A 289 3.14 -3.33 0.40
N PHE A 290 3.62 -2.17 0.86
CA PHE A 290 2.80 -1.17 1.55
C PHE A 290 1.67 -0.61 0.65
N ILE A 291 1.97 -0.31 -0.61
CA ILE A 291 1.00 0.26 -1.56
C ILE A 291 -0.02 -0.78 -2.02
N LEU A 292 0.41 -1.98 -2.38
CA LEU A 292 -0.44 -2.96 -3.06
C LEU A 292 -1.10 -3.97 -2.12
N PHE A 293 -0.43 -4.41 -1.05
CA PHE A 293 -0.80 -5.62 -0.30
C PHE A 293 -1.07 -5.41 1.18
N GLU A 294 -0.34 -4.51 1.85
CA GLU A 294 -0.35 -4.36 3.30
C GLU A 294 -1.76 -4.03 3.82
N PRO A 295 -2.37 -4.88 4.68
CA PRO A 295 -3.72 -4.65 5.20
C PRO A 295 -3.90 -3.34 5.97
N MET A 296 -2.85 -2.88 6.65
CA MET A 296 -2.82 -1.58 7.35
C MET A 296 -2.22 -0.44 6.52
N GLY A 297 -1.81 -0.73 5.27
CA GLY A 297 -1.34 0.22 4.29
C GLY A 297 -2.45 0.54 3.30
N TYR A 298 -2.08 0.85 2.05
CA TYR A 298 -3.09 1.29 1.07
C TYR A 298 -3.90 0.12 0.50
N LYS A 299 -3.31 -1.09 0.46
CA LYS A 299 -3.96 -2.33 0.02
C LYS A 299 -4.59 -2.23 -1.38
N ILE A 300 -4.03 -1.40 -2.26
CA ILE A 300 -4.67 -0.96 -3.52
C ILE A 300 -4.98 -2.14 -4.43
N ARG A 301 -4.05 -3.08 -4.59
CA ARG A 301 -4.22 -4.23 -5.49
C ARG A 301 -5.40 -5.08 -5.07
N HIS A 302 -5.55 -5.34 -3.77
CA HIS A 302 -6.69 -6.08 -3.25
C HIS A 302 -8.01 -5.34 -3.50
N LYS A 303 -8.04 -4.03 -3.18
CA LYS A 303 -9.24 -3.22 -3.35
C LYS A 303 -9.69 -3.14 -4.81
N VAL A 304 -8.76 -2.98 -5.75
CA VAL A 304 -9.05 -3.00 -7.20
C VAL A 304 -9.56 -4.37 -7.64
N ALA A 305 -8.87 -5.45 -7.28
CA ALA A 305 -9.21 -6.80 -7.74
C ALA A 305 -10.55 -7.32 -7.19
N HIS A 306 -10.95 -6.88 -6.00
CA HIS A 306 -12.20 -7.30 -5.35
C HIS A 306 -13.33 -6.28 -5.46
N GLY A 307 -13.12 -5.15 -6.16
CA GLY A 307 -14.13 -4.09 -6.29
C GLY A 307 -14.44 -3.35 -4.98
N GLU A 308 -13.51 -3.35 -4.02
CA GLU A 308 -13.62 -2.63 -2.75
C GLU A 308 -13.10 -1.18 -2.84
N ILE A 309 -12.39 -0.83 -3.93
CA ILE A 309 -11.80 0.50 -4.08
C ILE A 309 -12.88 1.58 -4.22
N LYS A 310 -12.79 2.63 -3.40
CA LYS A 310 -13.72 3.77 -3.45
C LYS A 310 -13.28 4.77 -4.52
N VAL A 311 -14.22 5.52 -5.09
CA VAL A 311 -13.92 6.61 -6.04
C VAL A 311 -12.98 7.65 -5.42
N SER A 312 -13.13 7.96 -4.12
CA SER A 312 -12.24 8.88 -3.40
C SER A 312 -10.78 8.39 -3.31
N GLU A 313 -10.55 7.09 -3.41
CA GLU A 313 -9.21 6.48 -3.44
C GLU A 313 -8.62 6.44 -4.86
N CYS A 314 -9.46 6.50 -5.89
CA CYS A 314 -9.07 6.68 -7.28
C CYS A 314 -8.76 8.16 -7.53
N ASN A 315 -7.63 8.64 -7.02
CA ASN A 315 -7.23 10.04 -7.07
C ASN A 315 -5.82 10.23 -7.64
N PHE A 316 -5.42 11.49 -7.81
CA PHE A 316 -4.10 11.85 -8.34
C PHE A 316 -2.95 11.22 -7.54
N ALA A 317 -3.04 11.23 -6.21
CA ALA A 317 -1.95 10.73 -5.36
C ALA A 317 -1.73 9.24 -5.49
N ASN A 318 -2.79 8.45 -5.33
CA ASN A 318 -2.68 6.99 -5.45
C ASN A 318 -2.28 6.57 -6.86
N THR A 319 -2.83 7.21 -7.90
CA THR A 319 -2.46 6.88 -9.28
C THR A 319 -1.02 7.28 -9.61
N THR A 320 -0.56 8.43 -9.09
CA THR A 320 0.84 8.86 -9.21
C THR A 320 1.79 7.88 -8.54
N LEU A 321 1.44 7.32 -7.38
CA LEU A 321 2.23 6.29 -6.73
C LEU A 321 2.32 5.01 -7.58
N ILE A 322 1.22 4.58 -8.20
CA ILE A 322 1.27 3.45 -9.14
C ILE A 322 2.17 3.76 -10.33
N LEU A 323 2.04 4.95 -10.94
CA LEU A 323 2.92 5.40 -12.02
C LEU A 323 4.38 5.42 -11.58
N TYR A 324 4.66 5.90 -10.37
CA TYR A 324 6.01 5.92 -9.79
C TYR A 324 6.62 4.52 -9.72
N LEU A 325 5.87 3.49 -9.33
CA LEU A 325 6.38 2.11 -9.33
C LEU A 325 6.83 1.66 -10.74
N TYR A 326 6.10 2.04 -11.80
CA TYR A 326 6.57 1.80 -13.18
C TYR A 326 7.86 2.56 -13.47
N LEU A 327 7.94 3.85 -13.11
CA LEU A 327 9.14 4.66 -13.36
C LEU A 327 10.37 4.05 -12.70
N VAL A 328 10.24 3.50 -11.49
CA VAL A 328 11.33 2.80 -10.79
C VAL A 328 11.80 1.58 -11.59
N LEU A 329 10.90 0.71 -12.05
CA LEU A 329 11.27 -0.45 -12.86
C LEU A 329 11.95 -0.05 -14.17
N LEU A 330 11.37 0.91 -14.89
CA LEU A 330 11.87 1.37 -16.18
C LEU A 330 13.25 2.02 -16.06
N ALA A 331 13.50 2.76 -14.98
CA ALA A 331 14.74 3.48 -14.81
C ALA A 331 15.88 2.58 -14.27
N ARG A 332 15.56 1.50 -13.55
CA ARG A 332 16.55 0.64 -12.89
C ARG A 332 16.84 -0.66 -13.66
N ILE A 333 15.95 -1.11 -14.54
CA ILE A 333 16.05 -2.43 -15.18
C ILE A 333 16.25 -2.28 -16.70
N LYS A 334 17.22 -3.02 -17.23
CA LYS A 334 17.52 -3.06 -18.67
C LYS A 334 17.59 -4.49 -19.17
N VAL A 335 16.91 -4.75 -20.29
CA VAL A 335 17.02 -6.02 -21.02
C VAL A 335 18.23 -5.96 -21.94
N LYS A 336 19.22 -6.84 -21.73
CA LYS A 336 20.32 -7.00 -22.69
C LYS A 336 19.76 -7.67 -23.95
N SER A 337 19.98 -7.07 -25.12
CA SER A 337 19.75 -7.77 -26.39
C SER A 337 20.67 -8.99 -26.43
N GLN A 338 20.14 -10.19 -26.62
CA GLN A 338 20.98 -11.35 -26.97
C GLN A 338 21.70 -11.00 -28.28
N LYS A 339 23.04 -11.04 -28.27
CA LYS A 339 23.79 -11.12 -29.54
C LYS A 339 23.40 -12.47 -30.14
N ASN A 340 22.75 -12.45 -31.30
CA ASN A 340 22.63 -13.63 -32.14
C ASN A 340 24.06 -14.07 -32.47
N THR A 341 24.55 -15.11 -31.78
CA THR A 341 25.72 -15.89 -32.18
C THR A 341 25.35 -16.85 -33.28
#